data_AF-A0A353LZ65-F1
#
_entry.id   AF-A0A353LZ65-F1
#
_cell.length_a   1.000
_cell.length_b   1.000
_cell.length_c   1.000
_cell.angle_alpha   90.00
_cell.angle_beta   90.00
_cell.angle_gamma   90.00
#
_symmetry.space_group_name_H-M   'P 1'
#
loop_
_entity.id
_entity.type
_entity.pdbx_description
1 polymer ?
#
loop_
_entity_poly.entity_id
_entity_poly.type
_entity_poly.pdbx_seq_one_letter_code
_entity_poly.pdbx_strand_id
1 'polypeptide(L)'
;VVVRGLPEPFAKRTVEGDLGVRVSVLSLMEAVSLAVLAQDTGWTEAEVDSRVHLLHRRPEILPQNRDEILFDQSLGYQAVRLGVGRHAGHLSELYTPSGLVWIQEGKDLSKVKRVIGTGGVLINSPDPLLMLEGAKQDAELPLELRPESPGYFLDGDYILAAMGLLAQEDPEAALVVLKNSLSEYALTGGDN
;
A
#
# COMPACT_ATOMS: atom_id res chain seq x y z
N VAL A 1 5.19 20.35 17.18
CA VAL A 1 5.02 18.89 17.33
C VAL A 1 6.18 18.37 18.17
N VAL A 2 5.91 17.57 19.19
CA VAL A 2 6.92 16.89 20.00
C VAL A 2 6.96 15.43 19.55
N VAL A 3 8.12 14.95 19.14
CA VAL A 3 8.30 13.55 18.70
C VAL A 3 8.51 12.68 19.94
N ARG A 4 7.71 11.62 20.07
CA ARG A 4 7.82 10.64 21.15
C ARG A 4 8.57 9.40 20.65
N GLY A 5 9.67 9.05 21.32
CA GLY A 5 10.48 7.86 21.01
C GLY A 5 11.92 8.19 20.64
N LEU A 6 12.63 7.18 20.14
CA LEU A 6 14.01 7.33 19.67
C LEU A 6 14.04 8.07 18.32
N PRO A 7 15.13 8.81 18.02
CA PRO A 7 15.33 9.40 16.70
C PRO A 7 15.27 8.34 15.61
N GLU A 8 14.66 8.69 14.48
CA GLU A 8 14.57 7.75 13.35
C GLU A 8 15.96 7.52 12.72
N PRO A 9 16.34 6.27 12.42
CA PRO A 9 17.57 5.97 11.69
C PRO A 9 17.43 6.38 10.21
N PHE A 10 18.58 6.61 9.56
CA PHE A 10 18.62 6.98 8.13
C PHE A 10 17.93 5.95 7.24
N ALA A 11 18.12 4.66 7.52
CA ALA A 11 17.46 3.56 6.84
C ALA A 11 16.84 2.61 7.86
N LYS A 12 15.59 2.20 7.62
CA LYS A 12 14.87 1.20 8.41
C LYS A 12 14.02 0.33 7.51
N ARG A 13 13.98 -0.95 7.83
CA ARG A 13 13.02 -1.90 7.30
C ARG A 13 12.02 -2.22 8.40
N THR A 14 10.74 -2.24 8.06
CA THR A 14 9.71 -2.83 8.92
C THR A 14 8.98 -3.89 8.12
N VAL A 15 8.50 -4.90 8.82
CA VAL A 15 7.76 -6.02 8.26
C VAL A 15 6.60 -6.28 9.21
N GLU A 16 5.41 -6.41 8.65
CA GLU A 16 4.21 -6.90 9.33
C GLU A 16 3.71 -8.14 8.58
N GLY A 17 2.72 -8.84 9.14
CA GLY A 17 2.12 -10.00 8.47
C GLY A 17 1.56 -9.67 7.08
N ASP A 18 1.70 -10.62 6.15
CA ASP A 18 1.33 -10.43 4.74
C ASP A 18 -0.15 -10.11 4.56
N LEU A 19 -0.44 -8.95 3.97
CA LEU A 19 -1.76 -8.59 3.45
C LEU A 19 -1.75 -8.82 1.94
N GLY A 20 -2.67 -9.64 1.45
CA GLY A 20 -2.66 -10.07 0.07
C GLY A 20 -4.05 -10.41 -0.44
N VAL A 21 -4.21 -10.34 -1.76
CA VAL A 21 -5.50 -10.53 -2.44
C VAL A 21 -5.81 -12.00 -2.77
N ARG A 22 -4.94 -12.93 -2.37
CA ARG A 22 -5.05 -14.38 -2.59
C ARG A 22 -4.76 -15.16 -1.32
N VAL A 23 -3.52 -15.61 -1.11
CA VAL A 23 -3.14 -16.52 -0.02
C VAL A 23 -3.59 -16.00 1.34
N SER A 24 -3.37 -14.71 1.61
CA SER A 24 -3.75 -14.04 2.86
C SER A 24 -5.04 -13.20 2.76
N VAL A 25 -5.93 -13.51 1.80
CA VAL A 25 -7.18 -12.75 1.61
C VAL A 25 -8.09 -12.80 2.85
N LEU A 26 -8.13 -13.93 3.57
CA LEU A 26 -8.91 -14.03 4.81
C LEU A 26 -8.37 -13.10 5.90
N SER A 27 -7.04 -13.04 6.08
CA SER A 27 -6.41 -12.14 7.05
C SER A 27 -6.61 -10.67 6.71
N LEU A 28 -6.73 -10.34 5.42
CA LEU A 28 -7.13 -9.00 4.99
C LEU A 28 -8.59 -8.72 5.39
N MET A 29 -9.49 -9.69 5.20
CA MET A 29 -10.91 -9.57 5.55
C MET A 29 -11.22 -9.58 7.06
N GLU A 30 -10.28 -10.01 7.89
CA GLU A 30 -10.39 -9.81 9.36
C GLU A 30 -10.24 -8.33 9.74
N ALA A 31 -9.54 -7.54 8.91
CA ALA A 31 -9.29 -6.13 9.15
C ALA A 31 -10.17 -5.19 8.30
N VAL A 32 -10.69 -5.69 7.17
CA VAL A 32 -11.55 -4.95 6.24
C VAL A 32 -12.94 -5.59 6.28
N SER A 33 -13.97 -4.82 6.62
CA SER A 33 -15.33 -5.37 6.70
C SER A 33 -15.88 -5.72 5.31
N LEU A 34 -16.73 -6.75 5.25
CA LEU A 34 -17.43 -7.14 4.02
C LEU A 34 -18.24 -5.99 3.43
N ALA A 35 -18.84 -5.16 4.30
CA ALA A 35 -19.64 -3.99 3.91
C ALA A 35 -18.83 -2.96 3.09
N VAL A 36 -17.55 -2.75 3.42
CA VAL A 36 -16.69 -1.82 2.67
C VAL A 36 -16.46 -2.33 1.25
N LEU A 37 -16.10 -3.61 1.08
CA LEU A 37 -15.92 -4.18 -0.25
C LEU A 37 -17.22 -4.28 -1.04
N ALA A 38 -18.33 -4.60 -0.38
CA ALA A 38 -19.65 -4.61 -1.00
C ALA A 38 -19.99 -3.23 -1.57
N GLN A 39 -19.70 -2.16 -0.83
CA GLN A 39 -19.86 -0.78 -1.29
C GLN A 39 -18.92 -0.45 -2.45
N ASP A 40 -17.63 -0.78 -2.35
CA ASP A 40 -16.62 -0.48 -3.37
C ASP A 40 -16.90 -1.17 -4.71
N THR A 41 -17.47 -2.38 -4.66
CA THR A 41 -17.70 -3.24 -5.84
C THR A 41 -19.14 -3.24 -6.35
N GLY A 42 -20.09 -2.74 -5.54
CA GLY A 42 -21.53 -2.84 -5.82
C GLY A 42 -22.13 -4.23 -5.61
N TRP A 43 -21.38 -5.15 -5.01
CA TRP A 43 -21.82 -6.51 -4.71
C TRP A 43 -22.55 -6.58 -3.37
N THR A 44 -23.28 -7.65 -3.13
CA THR A 44 -23.79 -8.00 -1.80
C THR A 44 -22.69 -8.55 -0.90
N GLU A 45 -22.80 -8.41 0.42
CA GLU A 45 -21.82 -8.99 1.36
C GLU A 45 -21.68 -10.52 1.19
N ALA A 46 -22.75 -11.22 0.80
CA ALA A 46 -22.72 -12.65 0.53
C ALA A 46 -21.90 -13.00 -0.73
N GLU A 47 -21.96 -12.18 -1.78
CA GLU A 47 -21.13 -12.34 -2.99
C GLU A 47 -19.65 -12.08 -2.67
N VAL A 48 -19.36 -11.05 -1.88
CA VAL A 48 -18.01 -10.74 -1.40
C VAL A 48 -17.45 -11.92 -0.60
N ASP A 49 -18.19 -12.41 0.41
CA ASP A 49 -17.76 -13.52 1.26
C ASP A 49 -17.48 -14.79 0.45
N SER A 50 -18.39 -15.13 -0.47
CA SER A 50 -18.23 -16.26 -1.39
C SER A 50 -16.98 -16.14 -2.24
N ARG A 51 -16.70 -14.95 -2.79
CA ARG A 51 -15.52 -14.69 -3.63
C ARG A 51 -14.23 -14.73 -2.82
N VAL A 52 -14.19 -14.13 -1.64
CA VAL A 52 -13.05 -14.20 -0.71
C VAL A 52 -12.69 -15.66 -0.41
N HIS A 53 -13.68 -16.46 -0.04
CA HIS A 53 -13.48 -17.88 0.25
C HIS A 53 -13.06 -18.70 -0.98
N LEU A 54 -13.53 -18.34 -2.18
CA LEU A 54 -13.06 -18.94 -3.42
C LEU A 54 -11.57 -18.63 -3.66
N LEU A 55 -11.17 -17.36 -3.56
CA LEU A 55 -9.78 -16.92 -3.77
C LEU A 55 -8.83 -17.54 -2.74
N HIS A 56 -9.26 -17.69 -1.48
CA HIS A 56 -8.47 -18.35 -0.45
C HIS A 56 -8.25 -19.85 -0.77
N ARG A 57 -9.30 -20.56 -1.17
CA ARG A 57 -9.21 -21.99 -1.50
C ARG A 57 -8.46 -22.26 -2.80
N ARG A 58 -8.51 -21.31 -3.73
CA ARG A 58 -7.98 -21.42 -5.09
C ARG A 58 -7.23 -20.13 -5.47
N PRO A 59 -6.03 -19.91 -4.89
CA PRO A 59 -5.27 -18.69 -5.10
C PRO A 59 -4.78 -18.50 -6.55
N GLU A 60 -4.79 -19.58 -7.35
CA GLU A 60 -4.46 -19.56 -8.77
C GLU A 60 -5.53 -18.93 -9.67
N ILE A 61 -6.72 -18.66 -9.14
CA ILE A 61 -7.79 -18.02 -9.91
C ILE A 61 -7.41 -16.56 -10.20
N LEU A 62 -7.49 -16.23 -11.49
CA LEU A 62 -7.32 -14.87 -12.01
C LEU A 62 -8.68 -14.30 -12.41
N PRO A 63 -8.87 -12.97 -12.28
CA PRO A 63 -10.13 -12.34 -12.62
C PRO A 63 -10.40 -12.49 -14.12
N GLN A 64 -11.63 -12.90 -14.47
CA GLN A 64 -12.00 -13.22 -15.86
C GLN A 64 -12.84 -12.13 -16.53
N ASN A 65 -13.42 -11.23 -15.74
CA ASN A 65 -14.32 -10.19 -16.21
C ASN A 65 -14.08 -8.88 -15.45
N ARG A 66 -14.72 -7.81 -15.90
CA ARG A 66 -14.55 -6.46 -15.35
C ARG A 66 -14.92 -6.37 -13.86
N ASP A 67 -15.97 -7.06 -13.43
CA ASP A 67 -16.42 -7.00 -12.03
C ASP A 67 -15.44 -7.73 -11.11
N GLU A 68 -14.88 -8.85 -11.55
CA GLU A 68 -13.82 -9.54 -10.83
C GLU A 68 -12.50 -8.76 -10.81
N ILE A 69 -12.18 -8.03 -11.88
CA ILE A 69 -11.02 -7.13 -11.91
C ILE A 69 -11.22 -6.01 -10.89
N LEU A 70 -12.40 -5.38 -10.86
CA LEU A 70 -12.74 -4.35 -9.90
C LEU A 70 -12.64 -4.88 -8.47
N PHE A 71 -13.14 -6.09 -8.21
CA PHE A 71 -13.04 -6.73 -6.91
C PHE A 71 -11.58 -6.91 -6.45
N ASP A 72 -10.70 -7.39 -7.32
CA ASP A 72 -9.27 -7.54 -7.02
C ASP A 72 -8.60 -6.18 -6.79
N GLN A 73 -8.99 -5.16 -7.54
CA GLN A 73 -8.51 -3.79 -7.36
C GLN A 73 -8.97 -3.20 -6.02
N SER A 74 -10.22 -3.40 -5.62
CA SER A 74 -10.73 -2.99 -4.31
C SER A 74 -9.96 -3.70 -3.18
N LEU A 75 -9.73 -5.02 -3.30
CA LEU A 75 -8.89 -5.75 -2.34
C LEU A 75 -7.46 -5.20 -2.29
N GLY A 76 -6.86 -4.94 -3.45
CA GLY A 76 -5.50 -4.38 -3.55
C GLY A 76 -5.40 -3.00 -2.91
N TYR A 77 -6.38 -2.13 -3.15
CA TYR A 77 -6.49 -0.83 -2.50
C TYR A 77 -6.56 -0.95 -0.98
N GLN A 78 -7.45 -1.81 -0.46
CA GLN A 78 -7.59 -1.99 0.99
C GLN A 78 -6.33 -2.62 1.62
N ALA A 79 -5.66 -3.54 0.90
CA ALA A 79 -4.39 -4.11 1.34
C ALA A 79 -3.27 -3.05 1.46
N VAL A 80 -3.14 -2.18 0.45
CA VAL A 80 -2.18 -1.07 0.48
C VAL A 80 -2.54 -0.08 1.58
N ARG A 81 -3.82 0.31 1.67
CA ARG A 81 -4.33 1.24 2.68
C ARG A 81 -4.06 0.76 4.09
N LEU A 82 -4.36 -0.50 4.39
CA LEU A 82 -4.12 -1.08 5.71
C LEU A 82 -2.62 -1.28 5.98
N GLY A 83 -1.88 -1.76 4.98
CA GLY A 83 -0.43 -1.98 5.09
C GLY A 83 0.33 -0.69 5.40
N VAL A 84 -0.02 0.41 4.74
CA VAL A 84 0.57 1.73 5.03
C VAL A 84 0.14 2.24 6.40
N GLY A 85 -1.14 2.08 6.78
CA GLY A 85 -1.64 2.49 8.10
C GLY A 85 -0.91 1.80 9.26
N ARG A 86 -0.61 0.50 9.14
CA ARG A 86 0.18 -0.26 10.14
C ARG A 86 1.61 0.27 10.32
N HIS A 87 2.13 1.02 9.37
CA HIS A 87 3.48 1.55 9.38
C HIS A 87 3.54 3.07 9.57
N ALA A 88 2.46 3.79 9.30
CA ALA A 88 2.35 5.21 9.55
C ALA A 88 2.30 5.46 11.06
N GLY A 89 2.95 6.53 11.49
CA GLY A 89 2.76 7.11 12.80
C GLY A 89 1.48 7.95 12.86
N HIS A 90 1.16 8.42 14.05
CA HIS A 90 -0.08 9.14 14.35
C HIS A 90 0.23 10.41 15.13
N LEU A 91 -0.57 11.44 14.90
CA LEU A 91 -0.61 12.64 15.73
C LEU A 91 -1.67 12.49 16.82
N SER A 92 -1.34 12.92 18.03
CA SER A 92 -2.30 13.04 19.13
C SER A 92 -2.20 14.42 19.77
N GLU A 93 -3.33 14.88 20.31
CA GLU A 93 -3.44 16.15 21.02
C GLU A 93 -3.15 15.98 22.50
N LEU A 94 -2.28 16.82 23.05
CA LEU A 94 -2.04 16.92 24.49
C LEU A 94 -2.29 18.36 24.95
N TYR A 95 -3.28 18.53 25.81
CA TYR A 95 -3.60 19.83 26.41
C TYR A 95 -2.73 20.07 27.63
N THR A 96 -1.93 21.14 27.60
CA THR A 96 -1.08 21.58 28.72
C THR A 96 -1.57 22.93 29.26
N PRO A 97 -1.14 23.35 30.46
CA PRO A 97 -1.43 24.71 30.96
C PRO A 97 -0.92 25.83 30.03
N SER A 98 0.03 25.54 29.14
CA SER A 98 0.57 26.47 28.15
C SER A 98 -0.14 26.41 26.79
N GLY A 99 -1.13 25.53 26.62
CA GLY A 99 -1.90 25.35 25.38
C GLY A 99 -1.83 23.94 24.79
N LEU A 100 -2.38 23.81 23.58
CA LEU A 100 -2.38 22.57 22.81
C LEU A 100 -0.98 22.24 22.30
N VAL A 101 -0.54 21.01 22.56
CA VAL A 101 0.71 20.45 22.05
C VAL A 101 0.38 19.20 21.23
N TRP A 102 0.89 19.16 20.00
CA TRP A 102 0.80 17.97 19.14
C TRP A 102 1.93 17.00 19.46
N ILE A 103 1.59 15.75 19.74
CA ILE A 103 2.52 14.65 19.96
C ILE A 103 2.52 13.75 18.73
N GLN A 104 3.69 13.52 18.15
CA GLN A 104 3.88 12.51 17.11
C GLN A 104 4.36 11.20 17.74
N GLU A 105 3.65 10.12 17.45
CA GLU A 105 4.06 8.75 17.78
C GLU A 105 4.29 7.97 16.49
N GLY A 106 5.39 7.20 16.42
CA GLY A 106 5.71 6.44 15.22
C GLY A 106 6.24 7.31 14.06
N LYS A 107 6.13 6.76 12.85
CA LYS A 107 6.83 7.28 11.67
C LYS A 107 6.09 8.38 10.96
N ASP A 108 6.79 9.43 10.60
CA ASP A 108 6.24 10.43 9.69
C ASP A 108 6.48 10.01 8.23
N LEU A 109 5.46 9.43 7.59
CA LEU A 109 5.52 9.07 6.18
C LEU A 109 5.02 10.19 5.26
N SER A 110 4.58 11.34 5.78
CA SER A 110 4.08 12.48 4.98
C SER A 110 5.07 12.93 3.90
N LYS A 111 6.37 12.81 4.21
CA LYS A 111 7.48 13.22 3.34
C LYS A 111 7.87 12.17 2.30
N VAL A 112 7.29 10.97 2.33
CA VAL A 112 7.56 9.93 1.34
C VAL A 112 7.10 10.42 -0.03
N LYS A 113 8.04 10.48 -0.99
CA LYS A 113 7.78 11.00 -2.34
C LYS A 113 7.61 9.92 -3.40
N ARG A 114 7.91 8.66 -3.08
CA ARG A 114 7.84 7.55 -4.03
C ARG A 114 7.23 6.34 -3.35
N VAL A 115 6.20 5.78 -3.96
CA VAL A 115 5.60 4.49 -3.61
C VAL A 115 5.82 3.56 -4.79
N ILE A 116 6.48 2.43 -4.56
CA ILE A 116 6.79 1.44 -5.59
C ILE A 116 5.95 0.20 -5.31
N GLY A 117 5.06 -0.12 -6.22
CA GLY A 117 4.27 -1.34 -6.21
C GLY A 117 5.05 -2.51 -6.80
N THR A 118 5.16 -3.61 -6.08
CA THR A 118 5.72 -4.87 -6.58
C THR A 118 4.76 -6.01 -6.24
N GLY A 119 4.70 -7.02 -7.11
CA GLY A 119 3.82 -8.17 -6.95
C GLY A 119 2.79 -8.33 -8.07
N GLY A 120 2.39 -9.57 -8.30
CA GLY A 120 1.58 -9.94 -9.48
C GLY A 120 0.24 -9.23 -9.58
N VAL A 121 -0.45 -8.93 -8.47
CA VAL A 121 -1.73 -8.21 -8.50
C VAL A 121 -1.58 -6.78 -9.01
N LEU A 122 -0.49 -6.10 -8.64
CA LEU A 122 -0.22 -4.72 -9.05
C LEU A 122 0.24 -4.70 -10.50
N ILE A 123 1.24 -5.52 -10.84
CA ILE A 123 1.88 -5.52 -12.16
C ILE A 123 0.91 -5.92 -13.28
N ASN A 124 -0.01 -6.85 -13.01
CA ASN A 124 -0.97 -7.33 -14.01
C ASN A 124 -2.33 -6.64 -13.95
N SER A 125 -2.51 -5.64 -13.08
CA SER A 125 -3.77 -4.89 -13.03
C SER A 125 -3.86 -3.91 -14.22
N PRO A 126 -5.04 -3.76 -14.82
CA PRO A 126 -5.27 -2.70 -15.82
C PRO A 126 -5.27 -1.29 -15.21
N ASP A 127 -5.47 -1.17 -13.89
CA ASP A 127 -5.37 0.09 -13.14
C ASP A 127 -4.60 -0.15 -11.82
N PRO A 128 -3.26 -0.12 -11.86
CA PRO A 128 -2.43 -0.26 -10.68
C PRO A 128 -2.40 1.00 -9.81
N LEU A 129 -2.64 2.16 -10.42
CA LEU A 129 -2.61 3.44 -9.73
C LEU A 129 -3.72 3.49 -8.69
N LEU A 130 -4.94 3.11 -9.06
CA LEU A 130 -6.08 3.04 -8.15
C LEU A 130 -5.76 2.27 -6.86
N MET A 131 -5.08 1.13 -6.96
CA MET A 131 -4.70 0.34 -5.78
C MET A 131 -3.62 1.04 -4.94
N LEU A 132 -2.59 1.58 -5.60
CA LEU A 132 -1.48 2.23 -4.90
C LEU A 132 -1.90 3.54 -4.23
N GLU A 133 -2.95 4.19 -4.70
CA GLU A 133 -3.52 5.37 -4.05
C GLU A 133 -4.01 5.11 -2.61
N GLY A 134 -4.25 3.85 -2.22
CA GLY A 134 -4.51 3.51 -0.82
C GLY A 134 -3.38 3.92 0.12
N ALA A 135 -2.17 4.15 -0.40
CA ALA A 135 -1.03 4.61 0.37
C ALA A 135 -1.12 6.08 0.78
N LYS A 136 -1.90 6.92 0.09
CA LYS A 136 -1.96 8.36 0.37
C LYS A 136 -2.75 8.67 1.65
N GLN A 137 -2.79 9.93 2.03
CA GLN A 137 -3.62 10.42 3.13
C GLN A 137 -5.05 9.88 3.06
N ASP A 138 -5.54 9.46 4.21
CA ASP A 138 -6.88 8.92 4.39
C ASP A 138 -7.74 9.95 5.11
N ALA A 139 -8.82 10.39 4.45
CA ALA A 139 -9.72 11.39 5.00
C ALA A 139 -10.47 10.90 6.25
N GLU A 140 -10.64 9.57 6.41
CA GLU A 140 -11.25 8.98 7.60
C GLU A 140 -10.26 8.95 8.78
N LEU A 141 -8.96 9.02 8.50
CA LEU A 141 -7.88 8.91 9.48
C LEU A 141 -6.90 10.11 9.35
N PRO A 142 -7.36 11.37 9.54
CA PRO A 142 -6.58 12.57 9.25
C PRO A 142 -5.37 12.77 10.15
N LEU A 143 -5.31 12.04 11.28
CA LEU A 143 -4.18 12.08 12.21
C LEU A 143 -3.10 11.05 11.87
N GLU A 144 -3.31 10.19 10.87
CA GLU A 144 -2.28 9.29 10.35
C GLU A 144 -1.29 10.04 9.45
N LEU A 145 0.00 9.90 9.76
CA LEU A 145 1.10 10.52 9.02
C LEU A 145 1.44 9.73 7.76
N ARG A 146 0.45 9.57 6.88
CA ARG A 146 0.57 8.90 5.57
C ARG A 146 1.21 9.82 4.52
N PRO A 147 1.79 9.26 3.44
CA PRO A 147 2.24 10.03 2.27
C PRO A 147 1.21 11.06 1.77
N GLU A 148 1.61 12.32 1.63
CA GLU A 148 0.71 13.41 1.20
C GLU A 148 0.53 13.45 -0.33
N SER A 149 1.64 13.36 -1.07
CA SER A 149 1.63 13.43 -2.53
C SER A 149 2.81 12.63 -3.09
N PRO A 150 2.78 11.30 -2.96
CA PRO A 150 3.81 10.45 -3.54
C PRO A 150 3.61 10.31 -5.06
N GLY A 151 4.72 10.18 -5.79
CA GLY A 151 4.70 9.59 -7.12
C GLY A 151 4.64 8.07 -7.02
N TYR A 152 3.91 7.43 -7.94
CA TYR A 152 3.71 5.99 -7.96
C TYR A 152 4.52 5.35 -9.09
N PHE A 153 5.08 4.18 -8.80
CA PHE A 153 5.90 3.41 -9.72
C PHE A 153 5.56 1.93 -9.59
N LEU A 154 5.80 1.15 -10.63
CA LEU A 154 5.77 -0.31 -10.54
C LEU A 154 7.15 -0.90 -10.73
N ASP A 155 7.40 -1.99 -10.02
CA ASP A 155 8.44 -2.96 -10.34
C ASP A 155 7.98 -3.82 -11.53
N GLY A 156 7.77 -3.18 -12.69
CA GLY A 156 7.12 -3.80 -13.86
C GLY A 156 7.90 -4.97 -14.45
N ASP A 157 9.24 -4.89 -14.45
CA ASP A 157 10.11 -5.98 -14.88
C ASP A 157 10.35 -7.05 -13.79
N TYR A 158 9.79 -6.85 -12.59
CA TYR A 158 10.00 -7.73 -11.43
C TYR A 158 11.47 -7.91 -11.04
N ILE A 159 12.25 -6.83 -11.15
CA ILE A 159 13.71 -6.84 -10.97
C ILE A 159 14.16 -6.27 -9.63
N LEU A 160 13.28 -5.67 -8.83
CA LEU A 160 13.66 -4.98 -7.59
C LEU A 160 14.41 -5.92 -6.62
N ALA A 161 13.97 -7.17 -6.50
CA ALA A 161 14.66 -8.19 -5.69
C ALA A 161 16.03 -8.57 -6.28
N ALA A 162 16.12 -8.76 -7.60
CA ALA A 162 17.37 -9.08 -8.28
C ALA A 162 18.39 -7.93 -8.18
N MET A 163 17.94 -6.68 -8.29
CA MET A 163 18.78 -5.50 -8.10
C MET A 163 19.25 -5.36 -6.65
N GLY A 164 18.43 -5.77 -5.67
CA GLY A 164 18.85 -5.85 -4.27
C GLY A 164 20.00 -6.86 -4.04
N LEU A 165 20.06 -7.94 -4.81
CA LEU A 165 21.19 -8.88 -4.79
C LEU A 165 22.41 -8.29 -5.51
N LEU A 166 22.22 -7.73 -6.71
CA LEU A 166 23.29 -7.11 -7.49
C LEU A 166 23.97 -5.97 -6.74
N ALA A 167 23.20 -5.18 -5.98
CA ALA A 167 23.72 -4.05 -5.21
C ALA A 167 24.72 -4.43 -4.11
N GLN A 168 24.85 -5.72 -3.77
CA GLN A 168 25.89 -6.20 -2.84
C GLN A 168 27.26 -6.27 -3.52
N GLU A 169 27.30 -6.46 -4.83
CA GLU A 169 28.52 -6.61 -5.64
C GLU A 169 28.82 -5.35 -6.46
N ASP A 170 27.80 -4.79 -7.12
CA ASP A 170 27.89 -3.59 -7.95
C ASP A 170 26.69 -2.64 -7.67
N PRO A 171 26.82 -1.77 -6.66
CA PRO A 171 25.77 -0.81 -6.29
C PRO A 171 25.43 0.20 -7.40
N GLU A 172 26.42 0.60 -8.20
CA GLU A 172 26.23 1.61 -9.25
C GLU A 172 25.44 1.02 -10.41
N ALA A 173 25.83 -0.16 -10.90
CA ALA A 173 25.10 -0.85 -11.96
C ALA A 173 23.66 -1.17 -11.52
N ALA A 174 23.48 -1.70 -10.30
CA ALA A 174 22.15 -1.98 -9.77
C ALA A 174 21.26 -0.72 -9.71
N LEU A 175 21.81 0.41 -9.26
CA LEU A 175 21.08 1.66 -9.20
C LEU A 175 20.70 2.19 -10.58
N VAL A 176 21.59 2.09 -11.57
CA VAL A 176 21.33 2.52 -12.94
C VAL A 176 20.20 1.70 -13.56
N VAL A 177 20.30 0.37 -13.48
CA VAL A 177 19.29 -0.54 -14.03
C VAL A 177 17.93 -0.31 -13.35
N LEU A 178 17.91 -0.22 -12.02
CA LEU A 178 16.68 -0.02 -11.26
C LEU A 178 16.02 1.34 -11.59
N LYS A 179 16.80 2.42 -11.73
CA LYS A 179 16.25 3.73 -12.12
C LYS A 179 15.64 3.70 -13.51
N ASN A 180 16.32 3.07 -14.47
CA ASN A 180 15.82 2.99 -15.85
C ASN A 180 14.48 2.25 -15.91
N SER A 181 14.38 1.08 -15.26
CA SER A 181 13.14 0.30 -15.19
C SER A 181 12.02 1.07 -14.47
N LEU A 182 12.27 1.59 -13.26
CA LEU A 182 11.24 2.34 -12.53
C LEU A 182 10.75 3.57 -13.29
N SER A 183 11.62 4.28 -14.02
CA SER A 183 11.22 5.43 -14.84
C SER A 183 10.29 5.04 -16.00
N GLU A 184 10.46 3.87 -16.59
CA GLU A 184 9.56 3.33 -17.62
C GLU A 184 8.18 2.99 -17.05
N TYR A 185 8.14 2.52 -15.80
CA TYR A 185 6.92 2.14 -15.10
C TYR A 185 6.41 3.20 -14.11
N ALA A 186 6.67 4.48 -14.38
CA ALA A 186 6.10 5.57 -13.62
C ALA A 186 4.59 5.71 -13.92
N LEU A 187 3.76 5.71 -12.88
CA LEU A 187 2.32 5.89 -13.00
C LEU A 187 1.98 7.37 -12.83
N THR A 188 1.53 8.00 -13.90
CA THR A 188 0.99 9.37 -13.86
C THR A 188 -0.50 9.31 -13.60
N GLY A 189 -0.98 10.03 -12.58
CA GLY A 189 -2.40 10.35 -12.46
C GLY A 189 -2.83 11.07 -13.74
N GLY A 190 -3.78 10.50 -14.47
CA GLY A 190 -4.36 11.18 -15.60
C GLY A 190 -5.13 12.40 -15.09
N ASP A 191 -4.57 13.59 -15.29
CA ASP A 191 -5.40 14.79 -15.42
C ASP A 191 -6.17 14.62 -16.74
N ASN A 192 -7.41 14.16 -16.65
CA ASN A 192 -8.39 14.22 -17.73
C ASN A 192 -9.74 14.65 -17.17
#